data_AF-A0A1Q3JYV4-F1
#
_entry.id   AF-A0A1Q3JYV4-F1
#
_cell.length_a   1.000
_cell.length_b   1.000
_cell.length_c   1.000
_cell.angle_alpha   90.00
_cell.angle_beta   90.00
_cell.angle_gamma   90.00
#
_symmetry.space_group_name_H-M   'P 1'
#
loop_
_entity.id
_entity.type
_entity.pdbx_description
1 polymer ?
#
loop_
_entity_poly.entity_id
_entity_poly.type
_entity_poly.pdbx_seq_one_letter_code
_entity_poly.pdbx_strand_id
1 'polypeptide(L)'
;MSISRAELVQAIDHALAGEWEAAHGIVQRDESDPTSCWIHAVLHKIEPDESNSRYWYRRAGQAYEAYPDARQELISIKAALTY
;
A
#
# COMPACT_ATOMS: atom_id res chain seq x y z
N MET A 1 -13.84 4.82 -9.24
CA MET A 1 -13.21 4.48 -10.54
C MET A 1 -12.30 3.29 -10.28
N SER A 2 -12.21 2.31 -11.18
CA SER A 2 -11.32 1.16 -10.96
C SER A 2 -9.86 1.58 -11.14
N ILE A 3 -9.00 1.24 -10.19
CA ILE A 3 -7.55 1.48 -10.26
C ILE A 3 -6.87 0.41 -11.13
N SER A 4 -5.89 0.81 -11.95
CA SER A 4 -5.11 -0.12 -12.78
C SER A 4 -3.85 -0.63 -12.07
N ARG A 5 -3.29 -1.77 -12.53
CA ARG A 5 -2.00 -2.28 -12.02
C ARG A 5 -0.86 -1.28 -12.19
N ALA A 6 -0.85 -0.52 -13.29
CA ALA A 6 0.16 0.50 -13.53
C ALA A 6 0.09 1.62 -12.50
N GLU A 7 -1.12 2.04 -12.11
CA GLU A 7 -1.32 3.04 -11.05
C GLU A 7 -0.93 2.49 -9.68
N LEU A 8 -1.22 1.22 -9.38
CA LEU A 8 -0.76 0.57 -8.14
C LEU A 8 0.78 0.52 -8.06
N VAL A 9 1.44 0.17 -9.16
CA VAL A 9 2.91 0.21 -9.25
C VAL A 9 3.43 1.64 -9.05
N GLN A 10 2.79 2.64 -9.66
CA GLN A 10 3.13 4.04 -9.48
C GLN A 10 2.99 4.49 -8.02
N ALA A 11 1.92 4.10 -7.33
CA ALA A 11 1.73 4.38 -5.91
C ALA A 11 2.86 3.81 -5.05
N ILE A 12 3.30 2.58 -5.36
CA ILE A 12 4.43 1.94 -4.67
C ILE A 12 5.74 2.70 -4.95
N ASP A 13 5.96 3.17 -6.18
CA ASP A 13 7.15 3.93 -6.52
C ASP A 13 7.23 5.26 -5.78
N HIS A 14 6.11 5.98 -5.67
CA HIS A 14 6.01 7.17 -4.82
C HIS A 14 6.29 6.83 -3.35
N ALA A 15 5.71 5.75 -2.82
CA ALA A 15 5.93 5.33 -1.45
C ALA A 15 7.42 5.01 -1.15
N LEU A 16 8.09 4.30 -2.06
CA LEU A 16 9.51 3.95 -1.95
C LEU A 16 10.45 5.14 -2.08
N ALA A 17 10.01 6.19 -2.78
CA ALA A 17 10.71 7.47 -2.93
C ALA A 17 10.50 8.43 -1.74
N GLY A 18 9.60 8.11 -0.80
CA GLY A 18 9.24 8.99 0.32
C GLY A 18 8.12 9.98 0.00
N GLU A 19 7.48 9.86 -1.16
CA GLU A 19 6.40 10.74 -1.63
C GLU A 19 5.03 10.19 -1.19
N TRP A 20 4.82 10.04 0.12
CA TRP A 20 3.67 9.33 0.68
C TRP A 20 2.32 9.97 0.33
N GLU A 21 2.24 11.29 0.27
CA GLU A 21 1.04 12.03 -0.16
C GLU A 21 0.63 11.68 -1.60
N ALA A 22 1.61 11.51 -2.51
CA ALA A 22 1.34 11.12 -3.89
C ALA A 22 0.85 9.67 -3.97
N ALA A 23 1.43 8.79 -3.16
CA ALA A 23 0.99 7.40 -3.06
C ALA A 23 -0.45 7.29 -2.53
N HIS A 24 -0.77 8.00 -1.44
CA HIS A 24 -2.13 8.12 -0.88
C HIS A 24 -3.11 8.64 -1.92
N GLY A 25 -2.73 9.69 -2.63
CA GLY A 25 -3.50 10.29 -3.73
C GLY A 25 -3.97 9.28 -4.78
N ILE A 26 -3.15 8.25 -5.05
CA ILE A 26 -3.48 7.19 -5.99
C ILE A 26 -4.39 6.14 -5.36
N VAL A 27 -4.00 5.57 -4.21
CA VAL A 27 -4.70 4.41 -3.62
C VAL A 27 -6.09 4.77 -3.08
N GLN A 28 -6.29 5.99 -2.59
CA GLN A 28 -7.60 6.43 -2.11
C GLN A 28 -8.67 6.54 -3.22
N ARG A 29 -8.29 6.48 -4.50
CA ARG A 29 -9.24 6.54 -5.63
C ARG A 29 -10.08 5.27 -5.77
N ASP A 30 -9.60 4.16 -5.24
CA ASP A 30 -10.30 2.88 -5.22
C ASP A 30 -9.94 2.07 -3.97
N GLU A 31 -10.60 2.37 -2.85
CA GLU A 31 -10.46 1.62 -1.60
C GLU A 31 -11.29 0.32 -1.58
N SER A 32 -11.93 -0.04 -2.70
CA SER A 32 -12.59 -1.34 -2.83
C SER A 32 -11.62 -2.41 -3.33
N ASP A 33 -10.53 -2.00 -3.98
CA ASP A 33 -9.45 -2.89 -4.42
C ASP A 33 -8.59 -3.36 -3.22
N PRO A 34 -8.40 -4.67 -3.02
CA PRO A 34 -7.60 -5.20 -1.93
C PRO A 34 -6.13 -4.78 -1.99
N THR A 35 -5.54 -4.61 -3.18
CA THR A 35 -4.14 -4.20 -3.33
C THR A 35 -3.97 -2.74 -2.97
N SER A 36 -4.94 -1.90 -3.35
CA SER A 36 -5.02 -0.50 -2.95
C SER A 36 -5.09 -0.37 -1.42
N CYS A 37 -5.97 -1.14 -0.77
CA CYS A 37 -6.04 -1.21 0.69
C CYS A 37 -4.70 -1.67 1.31
N TRP A 38 -4.02 -2.62 0.68
CA TRP A 38 -2.74 -3.12 1.18
C TRP A 38 -1.65 -2.04 1.12
N ILE A 39 -1.51 -1.34 -0.01
CA ILE A 39 -0.56 -0.23 -0.14
C ILE A 39 -0.89 0.86 0.89
N HIS A 40 -2.16 1.22 1.06
CA HIS A 40 -2.63 2.19 2.05
C HIS A 40 -2.23 1.77 3.49
N ALA A 41 -2.34 0.47 3.81
CA ALA A 41 -1.91 -0.07 5.09
C ALA A 41 -0.41 0.13 5.34
N VAL A 42 0.41 -0.10 4.31
CA VAL A 42 1.85 0.06 4.39
C VAL A 42 2.26 1.53 4.51
N LEU A 43 1.56 2.45 3.85
CA LEU A 43 1.78 3.90 4.02
C LEU A 43 1.61 4.32 5.48
N HIS A 44 0.53 3.88 6.13
CA HIS A 44 0.34 4.18 7.56
C HIS A 44 1.32 3.47 8.49
N LYS A 45 1.88 2.32 8.07
CA LYS A 45 2.99 1.66 8.78
C LYS A 45 4.27 2.49 8.73
N ILE A 46 4.45 3.30 7.69
CA ILE A 46 5.57 4.26 7.55
C ILE A 46 5.31 5.56 8.34
N GLU A 47 4.06 6.00 8.47
CA GLU A 47 3.60 7.23 9.16
C GLU A 47 3.43 7.11 10.69
N PRO A 48 4.11 6.16 11.34
CA PRO A 48 3.73 5.54 12.61
C PRO A 48 2.24 5.57 13.06
N ASP A 49 1.27 5.45 12.15
CA ASP A 49 -0.16 5.34 12.50
C ASP A 49 -0.57 3.86 12.60
N GLU A 50 -0.16 3.21 13.69
CA GLU A 50 -0.37 1.77 13.87
C GLU A 50 -1.86 1.38 13.82
N SER A 51 -2.73 2.17 14.45
CA SER A 51 -4.16 1.84 14.55
C SER A 51 -4.83 1.82 13.17
N ASN A 52 -4.51 2.81 12.34
CA ASN A 52 -5.09 2.97 11.02
C ASN A 52 -4.45 1.99 10.04
N SER A 53 -3.12 1.80 10.14
CA SER A 53 -2.43 0.75 9.40
C SER A 53 -3.10 -0.61 9.62
N ARG A 54 -3.33 -1.01 10.88
CA ARG A 54 -4.03 -2.26 11.21
C ARG A 54 -5.45 -2.34 10.66
N TYR A 55 -6.17 -1.22 10.60
CA TYR A 55 -7.49 -1.16 9.96
C TYR A 55 -7.40 -1.50 8.46
N TRP A 56 -6.47 -0.89 7.74
CA TRP A 56 -6.27 -1.14 6.31
C TRP A 56 -5.73 -2.54 6.01
N TYR A 57 -4.83 -3.07 6.85
CA TYR A 57 -4.37 -4.47 6.74
C TYR A 57 -5.54 -5.45 6.78
N ARG A 58 -6.48 -5.25 7.72
CA ARG A 58 -7.69 -6.07 7.80
C ARG A 58 -8.55 -5.96 6.55
N ARG A 59 -8.70 -4.76 5.98
CA ARG A 59 -9.43 -4.55 4.71
C ARG A 59 -8.75 -5.22 3.52
N ALA A 60 -7.43 -5.25 3.50
CA ALA A 60 -6.62 -5.93 2.49
C ALA A 60 -6.58 -7.46 2.63
N GLY A 61 -7.07 -8.01 3.74
CA GLY A 61 -6.93 -9.44 4.05
C GLY A 61 -5.48 -9.85 4.39
N GLN A 62 -4.68 -8.91 4.90
CA GLN A 62 -3.26 -9.08 5.21
C GLN A 62 -3.01 -8.92 6.72
N ALA A 63 -1.85 -9.37 7.20
CA ALA A 63 -1.44 -9.21 8.60
C ALA A 63 -0.37 -8.12 8.73
N TYR A 64 -0.53 -7.21 9.70
CA TYR A 64 0.38 -6.09 9.95
C TYR A 64 1.84 -6.54 10.20
N GLU A 65 1.99 -7.68 10.87
CA GLU A 65 3.27 -8.30 11.24
C GLU A 65 3.84 -9.25 10.18
N ALA A 66 3.19 -9.43 9.02
CA ALA A 66 3.62 -10.40 8.00
C ALA A 66 5.00 -10.07 7.42
N TYR A 67 5.40 -8.79 7.45
CA TYR A 67 6.68 -8.30 6.96
C TYR A 67 7.44 -7.54 8.04
N PRO A 68 8.78 -7.72 8.10
CA PRO A 68 9.63 -7.10 9.12
C PRO A 68 9.72 -5.58 8.96
N ASP A 69 9.59 -5.07 7.74
CA ASP A 69 9.62 -3.64 7.44
C ASP A 69 8.74 -3.29 6.23
N ALA A 70 8.28 -2.03 6.19
CA ALA A 70 7.38 -1.52 5.17
C ALA A 70 8.00 -1.47 3.76
N ARG A 71 9.32 -1.25 3.66
CA ARG A 71 10.01 -1.14 2.37
C ARG A 71 10.08 -2.49 1.68
N GLN A 72 10.45 -3.54 2.40
CA GLN A 72 10.48 -4.91 1.90
C GLN A 72 9.09 -5.37 1.46
N GLU A 73 8.07 -4.99 2.22
CA GLU A 73 6.67 -5.28 1.90
C GLU A 73 6.22 -4.62 0.58
N LEU A 74 6.48 -3.32 0.40
CA LEU A 74 6.20 -2.60 -0.85
C LEU A 74 6.89 -3.24 -2.06
N ILE A 75 8.15 -3.67 -1.91
CA ILE A 75 8.90 -4.36 -2.96
C ILE A 75 8.21 -5.68 -3.32
N SER A 76 7.75 -6.45 -2.33
CA SER A 76 7.02 -7.70 -2.54
C SER A 76 5.69 -7.48 -3.26
N ILE A 77 4.92 -6.45 -2.90
CA ILE A 77 3.68 -6.10 -3.60
C ILE A 77 3.98 -5.73 -5.05
N LYS A 78 5.00 -4.89 -5.30
CA LYS A 78 5.38 -4.48 -6.66
C LYS A 78 5.81 -5.67 -7.53
N ALA A 79 6.57 -6.60 -6.97
CA ALA A 79 6.97 -7.82 -7.66
C ALA A 79 5.75 -8.65 -8.10
N ALA A 80 4.73 -8.79 -7.23
CA ALA A 80 3.51 -9.52 -7.54
C ALA A 80 2.64 -8.84 -8.63
N LEU A 81 2.76 -7.51 -8.80
CA LEU A 81 2.03 -6.75 -9.82
C LEU A 81 2.70 -6.77 -11.20
N THR A 82 3.98 -7.13 -11.27
CA THR A 82 4.82 -7.06 -12.48
C THR A 82 5.14 -8.42 -13.10
N TYR A 83 4.61 -9.51 -12.51
CA TYR A 83 4.60 -10.87 -13.06
C TYR A 83 3.26 -11.20 -13.71
#